data_AF-A0A225VNH9-F1
#
_entry.id   AF-A0A225VNH9-F1
#
_cell.length_a   1.000
_cell.length_b   1.000
_cell.length_c   1.000
_cell.angle_alpha   90.00
_cell.angle_beta   90.00
_cell.angle_gamma   90.00
#
_symmetry.space_group_name_H-M   'P 1'
#
loop_
_entity.id
_entity.type
_entity.pdbx_description
1 polymer ?
#
loop_
_entity_poly.entity_id
_entity_poly.type
_entity_poly.pdbx_seq_one_letter_code
_entity_poly.pdbx_strand_id
1 'polypeptide(L)'
;MRWWSIVLTYIYDIDLAVVALVIGVSTRSISRWGLLFRRRGNVKPNVQIKRKTRWPLDCIKFVKGFVEKHPCFYIEELQEALKTTFPALPNISTATICKALRFDLGLTRKVLTKRARKCAPTEIDAYYEKLASFYRDPEQLVFLDETAKDG
;
A
#
# COMPACT_ATOMS: atom_id res chain seq x y z
N MET A 1 -21.70 -22.03 10.33
CA MET A 1 -20.63 -22.68 11.12
C MET A 1 -20.43 -22.07 12.51
N ARG A 2 -19.87 -20.86 12.67
CA ARG A 2 -19.51 -20.30 14.00
C ARG A 2 -20.67 -20.11 14.98
N TRP A 3 -21.80 -19.59 14.49
CA TRP A 3 -23.00 -19.43 15.33
C TRP A 3 -23.72 -20.75 15.59
N TRP A 4 -23.74 -21.64 14.59
CA TRP A 4 -24.34 -22.97 14.71
C TRP A 4 -23.65 -23.81 15.77
N SER A 5 -22.31 -23.78 15.83
CA SER A 5 -21.57 -24.49 16.86
C SER A 5 -21.84 -23.94 18.26
N ILE A 6 -22.07 -22.63 18.42
CA ILE A 6 -22.43 -22.05 19.73
C ILE A 6 -23.86 -22.40 20.09
N VAL A 7 -24.81 -22.34 19.17
CA VAL A 7 -26.19 -22.75 19.44
C VAL A 7 -26.23 -24.22 19.89
N LEU A 8 -25.55 -25.11 19.16
CA LEU A 8 -25.54 -26.54 19.48
C LEU A 8 -24.83 -26.86 20.81
N THR A 9 -23.72 -26.20 21.11
CA THR A 9 -22.97 -26.46 22.36
C THR A 9 -23.47 -25.67 23.58
N TYR A 10 -24.01 -24.46 23.40
CA TYR A 10 -24.35 -23.55 24.49
C TYR A 10 -25.85 -23.50 24.78
N ILE A 11 -26.72 -23.67 23.77
CA ILE A 11 -28.18 -23.67 23.97
C ILE A 11 -28.71 -25.10 24.10
N TYR A 12 -28.22 -26.01 23.26
CA TYR A 12 -28.68 -27.41 23.24
C TYR A 12 -27.80 -28.36 24.07
N ASP A 13 -26.73 -27.86 24.71
CA ASP A 13 -25.81 -28.61 25.57
C ASP A 13 -25.26 -29.92 24.93
N ILE A 14 -25.07 -29.90 23.61
CA ILE A 14 -24.55 -31.05 22.86
C ILE A 14 -23.03 -31.12 23.05
N ASP A 15 -22.52 -32.34 23.23
CA ASP A 15 -21.10 -32.59 23.41
C ASP A 15 -20.24 -32.00 22.29
N LEU A 16 -19.12 -31.41 22.70
CA LEU A 16 -18.23 -30.65 21.82
C LEU A 16 -17.59 -31.52 20.74
N ALA A 17 -17.35 -32.81 21.01
CA ALA A 17 -16.77 -33.74 20.05
C ALA A 17 -17.78 -34.12 18.95
N VAL A 18 -19.05 -34.29 19.32
CA VAL A 18 -20.14 -34.53 18.36
C VAL A 18 -20.33 -33.32 17.45
N VAL A 19 -20.38 -32.11 18.01
CA VAL A 19 -20.50 -30.88 17.22
C VAL A 19 -19.28 -30.67 16.33
N ALA A 20 -18.07 -31.00 16.79
CA ALA A 20 -16.85 -30.96 16.00
C ALA A 20 -16.91 -31.89 14.78
N LEU A 21 -17.41 -33.11 14.98
CA LEU A 21 -17.58 -34.11 13.92
C LEU A 21 -18.61 -33.68 12.88
N VAL A 22 -19.80 -33.23 13.31
CA VAL A 22 -20.91 -32.84 12.43
C VAL A 22 -20.60 -31.58 11.62
N ILE A 23 -19.94 -30.60 12.24
CA ILE A 23 -19.63 -29.31 11.58
C ILE A 23 -18.30 -29.38 10.81
N GLY A 24 -17.47 -30.42 11.05
CA GLY A 24 -16.15 -30.58 10.42
C GLY A 24 -15.13 -29.54 10.91
N VAL A 25 -15.18 -29.19 12.20
CA VAL A 25 -14.32 -28.15 12.79
C VAL A 25 -13.68 -28.68 14.08
N SER A 26 -12.40 -28.34 14.32
CA SER A 26 -11.71 -28.79 15.54
C SER A 26 -12.40 -28.31 16.82
N THR A 27 -12.39 -29.16 17.85
CA THR A 27 -12.89 -28.84 19.20
C THR A 27 -12.28 -27.55 19.74
N ARG A 28 -10.97 -27.34 19.53
CA ARG A 28 -10.27 -26.08 19.88
C ARG A 28 -10.90 -24.83 19.27
N SER A 29 -11.36 -24.90 18.02
CA SER A 29 -12.01 -23.76 17.36
C SER A 29 -13.38 -23.46 17.95
N ILE A 30 -14.14 -24.51 18.29
CA ILE A 30 -15.45 -24.40 18.95
C ILE A 30 -15.29 -23.82 20.36
N SER A 31 -14.35 -24.32 21.16
CA SER A 31 -14.05 -23.77 22.50
C SER A 31 -13.63 -22.30 22.42
N ARG A 32 -12.81 -21.93 21.44
CA ARG A 32 -12.41 -20.53 21.22
C ARG A 32 -13.61 -19.65 20.87
N TRP A 33 -14.54 -20.13 20.05
CA TRP A 33 -15.76 -19.41 19.71
C TRP A 33 -16.69 -19.25 20.90
N GLY A 34 -16.88 -20.30 21.72
CA GLY A 34 -17.64 -20.22 22.96
C GLY A 34 -17.05 -19.23 23.97
N LEU A 35 -15.72 -19.16 24.05
CA LEU A 35 -15.04 -18.14 24.87
C LEU A 35 -15.27 -16.72 24.34
N LEU A 36 -15.19 -16.51 23.02
CA LEU A 36 -15.48 -15.20 22.41
C LEU A 36 -16.92 -14.77 22.65
N PHE A 37 -17.87 -15.71 22.52
CA PHE A 37 -19.28 -15.47 22.80
C PHE A 37 -19.52 -15.10 24.26
N ARG A 38 -18.98 -15.85 25.23
CA ARG A 38 -19.10 -15.51 26.66
C ARG A 38 -18.50 -14.14 27.00
N ARG A 39 -17.37 -13.79 26.36
CA ARG A 39 -16.66 -12.54 26.66
C ARG A 39 -17.27 -11.30 26.00
N ARG A 40 -17.83 -11.42 24.79
CA ARG A 40 -18.23 -10.27 23.94
C ARG A 40 -19.65 -10.33 23.38
N GLY A 41 -20.39 -11.42 23.64
CA GLY A 41 -21.67 -11.69 23.01
C GLY A 41 -21.59 -11.96 21.50
N ASN A 42 -20.40 -12.11 20.92
CA ASN A 42 -20.24 -12.37 19.50
C ASN A 42 -19.07 -13.31 19.19
N VAL A 43 -19.16 -13.94 18.01
CA VAL A 43 -18.22 -14.95 17.50
C VAL A 43 -17.35 -14.41 16.37
N LYS A 44 -17.42 -13.09 16.14
CA LYS A 44 -16.68 -12.47 15.06
C LYS A 44 -15.19 -12.50 15.44
N PRO A 45 -14.30 -12.90 14.52
CA PRO A 45 -12.87 -12.79 14.79
C PRO A 45 -12.54 -11.32 15.07
N ASN A 46 -11.51 -11.08 15.89
CA ASN A 46 -10.94 -9.75 15.99
C ASN A 46 -10.65 -9.27 14.56
N VAL A 47 -11.19 -8.10 14.20
CA VAL A 47 -10.75 -7.40 13.00
C VAL A 47 -9.23 -7.37 13.08
N GLN A 48 -8.55 -7.92 12.07
CA GLN A 48 -7.09 -7.82 12.02
C GLN A 48 -6.74 -6.37 12.32
N ILE A 49 -5.96 -6.15 13.37
CA ILE A 49 -5.38 -4.84 13.63
C ILE A 49 -4.49 -4.60 12.42
N LYS A 50 -5.02 -3.92 11.40
CA LYS A 50 -4.22 -3.38 10.32
C LYS A 50 -3.23 -2.48 11.04
N ARG A 51 -2.00 -2.95 11.20
CA ARG A 51 -0.88 -2.13 11.67
C ARG A 51 -0.77 -1.02 10.65
N LYS A 52 -1.42 0.10 10.93
CA LYS A 52 -1.23 1.31 10.14
C LYS A 52 0.23 1.66 10.37
N THR A 53 1.06 1.54 9.35
CA THR A 53 2.35 2.22 9.29
C THR A 53 2.01 3.70 9.26
N ARG A 54 1.64 4.27 10.41
CA ARG A 54 1.22 5.66 10.51
C ARG A 54 2.48 6.51 10.34
N TRP A 55 2.81 6.80 9.08
CA TRP A 55 3.52 8.02 8.78
C TRP A 55 2.81 9.15 9.53
N PRO A 56 3.56 10.03 10.21
CA PRO A 56 2.98 11.21 10.85
C PRO A 56 2.13 11.97 9.85
N LEU A 57 1.08 12.65 10.35
CA LEU A 57 0.19 13.43 9.49
C LEU A 57 0.97 14.50 8.70
N ASP A 58 2.04 15.03 9.26
CA ASP A 58 2.90 16.03 8.62
C ASP A 58 3.68 15.44 7.43
N CYS A 59 4.18 14.22 7.57
CA CYS A 59 4.81 13.48 6.47
C CYS A 59 3.80 13.18 5.35
N ILE A 60 2.58 12.78 5.71
CA ILE A 60 1.49 12.57 4.74
C ILE A 60 1.15 13.85 3.97
N LYS A 61 1.06 15.00 4.67
CA LYS A 61 0.79 16.30 4.04
C LYS A 61 1.94 16.72 3.11
N PHE A 62 3.18 16.55 3.56
CA PHE A 62 4.37 16.84 2.76
C PHE A 62 4.37 16.03 1.46
N VAL A 63 4.14 14.72 1.54
CA VAL A 63 4.14 13.82 0.38
C VAL A 63 3.03 14.18 -0.60
N LYS A 64 1.83 14.56 -0.12
CA LYS A 64 0.76 15.05 -1.01
C LYS A 64 1.18 16.30 -1.77
N GLY A 65 1.75 17.28 -1.07
CA GLY A 65 2.26 18.51 -1.70
C GLY A 65 3.41 18.25 -2.67
N PHE A 66 4.29 17.31 -2.35
CA PHE A 66 5.38 16.89 -3.23
C PHE A 66 4.84 16.28 -4.54
N VAL A 67 3.90 15.35 -4.44
CA VAL A 67 3.27 14.67 -5.59
C VAL A 67 2.45 15.63 -6.46
N GLU A 68 1.93 16.72 -5.89
CA GLU A 68 1.23 17.77 -6.64
C GLU A 68 2.19 18.69 -7.41
N LYS A 69 3.34 19.03 -6.80
CA LYS A 69 4.37 19.84 -7.45
C LYS A 69 5.17 19.06 -8.49
N HIS A 70 5.41 17.78 -8.23
CA HIS A 70 6.20 16.89 -9.08
C HIS A 70 5.34 15.66 -9.42
N PRO A 71 4.54 15.71 -10.50
CA PRO A 71 3.70 14.57 -10.90
C PRO A 71 4.50 13.42 -11.55
N CYS A 72 5.69 13.70 -12.09
CA CYS A 72 6.60 12.77 -12.76
C CYS A 72 7.88 12.51 -11.92
N PHE A 73 7.74 12.16 -10.65
CA PHE A 73 8.89 11.93 -9.75
C PHE A 73 9.30 10.46 -9.69
N TYR A 74 10.58 10.21 -9.42
CA TYR A 74 11.10 8.88 -9.10
C TYR A 74 10.95 8.56 -7.60
N ILE A 75 10.82 7.28 -7.25
CA ILE A 75 10.61 6.88 -5.84
C ILE A 75 11.85 7.24 -4.99
N GLU A 76 13.02 7.21 -5.61
CA GLU A 76 14.32 7.57 -5.07
C GLU A 76 14.36 9.07 -4.71
N GLU A 77 13.84 9.95 -5.58
CA GLU A 77 13.73 11.39 -5.29
C GLU A 77 12.82 11.66 -4.10
N LEU A 78 11.69 10.95 -4.02
CA LEU A 78 10.80 11.03 -2.87
C LEU A 78 11.49 10.49 -1.61
N GLN A 79 12.30 9.44 -1.72
CA GLN A 79 13.06 8.89 -0.62
C GLN A 79 14.09 9.90 -0.09
N GLU A 80 14.82 10.58 -0.96
CA GLU A 80 15.76 11.64 -0.58
C GLU A 80 15.05 12.83 0.04
N ALA A 81 13.96 13.31 -0.56
CA ALA A 81 13.16 14.40 0.00
C ALA A 81 12.64 14.08 1.41
N LEU A 82 12.24 12.82 1.64
CA LEU A 82 11.81 12.33 2.95
C LEU A 82 12.96 12.25 3.96
N LYS A 83 14.15 11.79 3.55
CA LYS A 83 15.34 11.77 4.41
C LYS A 83 15.76 13.18 4.85
N THR A 84 15.73 14.14 3.92
CA THR A 84 16.11 15.53 4.19
C THR A 84 15.11 16.22 5.12
N THR A 85 13.81 16.00 4.89
CA THR A 85 12.75 16.70 5.65
C THR A 85 12.44 16.01 6.98
N PHE A 86 12.54 14.68 7.04
CA PHE A 86 12.22 13.88 8.23
C PHE A 86 13.34 12.86 8.52
N PRO A 87 14.50 13.30 9.06
CA PRO A 87 15.64 12.41 9.32
C PRO A 87 15.35 11.33 10.37
N ALA A 88 14.39 11.58 11.26
CA ALA A 88 13.97 10.64 12.30
C ALA A 88 12.91 9.62 11.84
N LEU A 89 12.48 9.64 10.57
CA LEU A 89 11.40 8.78 10.09
C LEU A 89 11.88 7.32 9.96
N PRO A 90 11.32 6.36 10.71
CA PRO A 90 11.68 4.96 10.52
C PRO A 90 11.04 4.39 9.24
N ASN A 91 11.76 3.48 8.57
CA ASN A 91 11.30 2.72 7.40
C ASN A 91 11.14 3.53 6.09
N ILE A 92 12.21 4.20 5.67
CA ILE A 92 12.27 4.95 4.39
C ILE A 92 12.75 4.07 3.22
N SER A 93 12.59 2.75 3.27
CA SER A 93 12.92 1.90 2.12
C SER A 93 11.91 2.11 0.99
N THR A 94 12.34 1.97 -0.26
CA THR A 94 11.48 2.12 -1.45
C THR A 94 10.22 1.26 -1.37
N ALA A 95 10.34 0.03 -0.88
CA ALA A 95 9.21 -0.88 -0.65
C ALA A 95 8.22 -0.36 0.41
N THR A 96 8.71 0.29 1.47
CA THR A 96 7.85 0.86 2.51
C THR A 96 7.15 2.13 2.03
N ILE A 97 7.86 2.98 1.31
CA ILE A 97 7.28 4.16 0.63
C ILE A 97 6.15 3.72 -0.31
N CYS A 98 6.39 2.70 -1.15
CA CYS A 98 5.36 2.17 -2.05
C CYS A 98 4.12 1.67 -1.31
N LYS A 99 4.31 0.97 -0.18
CA LYS A 99 3.19 0.52 0.67
C LYS A 99 2.45 1.71 1.28
N ALA A 100 3.16 2.71 1.80
CA ALA A 100 2.56 3.90 2.40
C ALA A 100 1.77 4.72 1.36
N LEU A 101 2.34 4.93 0.17
CA LEU A 101 1.66 5.58 -0.95
C LEU A 101 0.34 4.89 -1.31
N ARG A 102 0.36 3.55 -1.38
CA ARG A 102 -0.82 2.76 -1.74
C ARG A 102 -1.87 2.71 -0.63
N PHE A 103 -1.46 2.38 0.60
CA PHE A 103 -2.38 2.04 1.69
C PHE A 103 -2.78 3.24 2.56
N ASP A 104 -1.87 4.18 2.80
CA ASP A 104 -2.12 5.34 3.67
C ASP A 104 -2.59 6.56 2.86
N LEU A 105 -2.07 6.73 1.64
CA LEU A 105 -2.36 7.89 0.78
C LEU A 105 -3.35 7.60 -0.36
N GLY A 106 -3.61 6.32 -0.68
CA GLY A 106 -4.47 5.92 -1.80
C GLY A 106 -3.89 6.29 -3.18
N LEU A 107 -2.62 6.68 -3.23
CA LEU A 107 -1.90 7.01 -4.45
C LEU A 107 -1.48 5.71 -5.14
N THR A 108 -2.39 5.18 -5.94
CA THR A 108 -2.11 4.01 -6.77
C THR A 108 -1.30 4.41 -8.00
N ARG A 109 -0.58 3.43 -8.57
CA ARG A 109 0.12 3.60 -9.87
C ARG A 109 -0.78 4.25 -10.92
N LYS A 110 -2.05 3.84 -11.02
CA LYS A 110 -3.02 4.40 -11.97
C LYS A 110 -3.25 5.92 -11.77
N VAL A 111 -3.36 6.37 -10.52
CA VAL A 111 -3.56 7.79 -10.19
C VAL A 111 -2.31 8.59 -10.54
N LEU A 112 -1.14 8.08 -10.18
CA LEU A 112 0.15 8.71 -10.48
C LEU A 112 0.41 8.77 -11.99
N THR A 113 0.26 7.65 -12.70
CA THR A 113 0.45 7.58 -14.17
C THR A 113 -0.53 8.50 -14.91
N LYS A 114 -1.78 8.64 -14.45
CA LYS A 114 -2.72 9.59 -15.06
C LYS A 114 -2.25 11.04 -14.89
N ARG A 115 -1.67 11.39 -13.74
CA ARG A 115 -1.12 12.74 -13.50
C ARG A 115 0.14 12.98 -14.33
N ALA A 116 1.07 12.02 -14.34
CA ALA A 116 2.27 12.09 -15.17
C ALA A 116 1.93 12.29 -16.66
N ARG A 117 0.99 11.51 -17.21
CA ARG A 117 0.53 11.68 -18.61
C ARG A 117 -0.08 13.05 -18.91
N LYS A 118 -0.68 13.71 -17.91
CA LYS A 118 -1.22 15.06 -18.08
C LYS A 118 -0.13 16.14 -18.04
N CYS A 119 0.98 15.87 -17.35
CA CYS A 119 2.14 16.77 -17.26
C CYS A 119 3.10 16.59 -18.45
N ALA A 120 3.11 15.39 -19.05
CA ALA A 120 3.95 15.02 -20.17
C ALA A 120 3.99 16.04 -21.34
N PRO A 121 2.88 16.60 -21.86
CA PRO A 121 2.98 17.55 -22.97
C PRO A 121 3.78 18.80 -22.61
N THR A 122 3.61 19.34 -21.40
CA THR A 122 4.36 20.53 -20.96
C THR A 122 5.85 20.23 -20.73
N GLU A 123 6.17 19.04 -20.21
CA GLU A 123 7.57 18.61 -20.04
C GLU A 123 8.26 18.35 -21.38
N ILE A 124 7.52 17.79 -22.35
CA ILE A 124 7.98 17.56 -23.72
C ILE A 124 8.27 18.91 -24.39
N ASP A 125 7.37 19.88 -24.28
CA ASP A 125 7.55 21.21 -24.86
C ASP A 125 8.78 21.92 -24.25
N ALA A 126 8.92 21.90 -22.92
CA ALA A 126 10.08 22.47 -22.24
C ALA A 126 11.40 21.77 -22.63
N TYR A 127 11.36 20.45 -22.86
CA TYR A 127 12.51 19.69 -23.36
C TYR A 127 12.88 20.11 -24.79
N TYR A 128 11.90 20.27 -25.67
CA TYR A 128 12.13 20.77 -27.03
C TYR A 128 12.66 22.20 -27.06
N GLU A 129 12.14 23.10 -26.22
CA GLU A 129 12.67 24.46 -26.07
C GLU A 129 14.15 24.44 -25.64
N LYS A 130 14.48 23.58 -24.66
CA LYS A 130 15.87 23.41 -24.23
C LYS A 130 16.74 22.87 -25.36
N LEU A 131 16.30 21.87 -26.10
CA LEU A 131 17.05 21.35 -27.25
C LEU A 131 17.24 22.41 -28.34
N ALA A 132 16.21 23.19 -28.67
CA ALA A 132 16.27 24.25 -29.66
C ALA A 132 17.31 25.34 -29.31
N SER A 133 17.61 25.53 -28.03
CA SER A 133 18.65 26.47 -27.59
C SER A 133 20.08 26.02 -27.92
N PHE A 134 20.32 24.71 -28.05
CA PHE A 134 21.66 24.14 -28.27
C PHE A 134 21.84 23.51 -29.66
N TYR A 135 20.77 23.02 -30.26
CA TYR A 135 20.80 22.23 -31.50
C TYR A 135 19.91 22.88 -32.55
N ARG A 136 20.40 22.93 -33.79
CA ARG A 136 19.66 23.49 -34.96
C ARG A 136 19.31 22.43 -35.98
N ASP A 137 20.04 21.31 -35.98
CA ASP A 137 19.90 20.24 -36.95
C ASP A 137 19.78 18.88 -36.23
N PRO A 138 18.84 18.00 -36.63
CA PRO A 138 18.74 16.64 -36.12
C PRO A 138 20.04 15.83 -36.16
N GLU A 139 20.92 16.08 -37.13
CA GLU A 139 22.20 15.37 -37.26
C GLU A 139 23.14 15.61 -36.07
N GLN A 140 22.90 16.67 -35.29
CA GLN A 140 23.70 17.00 -34.10
C GLN A 140 23.32 16.18 -32.86
N LEU A 141 22.22 15.41 -32.92
CA LEU A 141 21.73 14.62 -31.81
C LEU A 141 22.26 13.19 -31.90
N VAL A 142 23.10 12.82 -30.94
CA VAL A 142 23.57 11.43 -30.77
C VAL A 142 22.87 10.83 -29.57
N PHE A 143 22.06 9.80 -29.81
CA PHE A 143 21.38 9.05 -28.76
C PHE A 143 22.21 7.83 -28.37
N LEU A 144 22.55 7.73 -27.10
CA LEU A 144 23.16 6.55 -26.51
C LEU A 144 22.10 5.87 -25.66
N ASP A 145 21.72 4.65 -26.04
CA ASP A 145 20.81 3.81 -25.26
C ASP A 145 21.56 2.57 -24.78
N GLU A 146 21.64 2.41 -23.47
CA GLU A 146 22.24 1.24 -22.85
C GLU A 146 21.20 0.12 -22.80
N THR A 147 21.20 -0.75 -23.80
CA THR A 147 20.44 -2.00 -23.71
C THR A 147 21.18 -2.96 -22.80
N ALA A 148 20.62 -3.26 -21.62
CA ALA A 148 21.12 -4.33 -20.76
C ALA A 148 21.10 -5.67 -21.53
N LYS A 149 22.27 -6.25 -21.74
CA LYS A 149 22.40 -7.66 -22.11
C LYS A 149 22.38 -8.45 -20.81
N ASP A 150 21.23 -9.02 -20.48
CA ASP A 150 21.15 -10.07 -19.46
C ASP A 150 22.02 -11.25 -19.93
N GLY A 151 23.04 -11.58 -19.13
CA GLY A 151 23.92 -12.74 -19.31
C GLY A 151 23.36 -13.97 -18.63
#